data_AF-A0A9D2JGK2-F1
#
_entry.id   AF-A0A9D2JGK2-F1
#
_cell.length_a   1.000
_cell.length_b   1.000
_cell.length_c   1.000
_cell.angle_alpha   90.00
_cell.angle_beta   90.00
_cell.angle_gamma   90.00
#
_symmetry.space_group_name_H-M   'P 1'
#
loop_
_entity.id
_entity.type
_entity.pdbx_description
1 polymer ?
#
loop_
_entity_poly.entity_id
_entity_poly.type
_entity_poly.pdbx_seq_one_letter_code
_entity_poly.pdbx_strand_id
1 'polypeptide(L)'
;MKSILSLAGWNWRLSRRAYGILCIAFGAQQLAVLLWQASRPALLGAGLAVYYAEGFQPQAFALALLLAGLLAAPAANDRQRAKCSYTWLTLPLPPGARLAAHVLTAAVLELGMVAWQLALYLVYYFPVQALESALAMDRMGTAMPAQNLYEQLLNSEVAHYLLPKRPRQLALMVAILLLSALLLTCVRLHRGWRRGAAVVLGVVSGFCCLALLEGEIDTTLYGSLILSSTLLLLVAIPLAAAAFSIWWALRAIRRAEPA
;
A
#
# COMPACT_ATOMS: atom_id res chain seq x y z
N MET A 1 8.49 -0.30 -25.05
CA MET A 1 8.35 0.56 -23.84
C MET A 1 7.40 1.74 -24.04
N LYS A 2 7.51 2.55 -25.12
CA LYS A 2 6.60 3.68 -25.39
C LYS A 2 5.11 3.31 -25.35
N SER A 3 4.73 2.14 -25.89
CA SER A 3 3.35 1.64 -25.87
C SER A 3 2.85 1.24 -24.47
N ILE A 4 3.72 0.71 -23.61
CA ILE A 4 3.40 0.32 -22.22
C ILE A 4 3.15 1.57 -21.38
N LEU A 5 4.04 2.56 -21.48
CA LEU A 5 3.92 3.84 -20.76
C LEU A 5 2.67 4.62 -21.19
N SER A 6 2.35 4.62 -22.49
CA SER A 6 1.12 5.23 -22.99
C SER A 6 -0.14 4.56 -22.43
N LEU A 7 -0.16 3.22 -22.37
CA LEU A 7 -1.29 2.47 -21.81
C LEU A 7 -1.42 2.69 -20.30
N ALA A 8 -0.28 2.71 -19.59
CA ALA A 8 -0.23 3.06 -18.18
C ALA A 8 -0.77 4.48 -17.92
N GLY A 9 -0.37 5.46 -18.75
CA GLY A 9 -0.88 6.83 -18.66
C GLY A 9 -2.38 6.94 -18.95
N TRP A 10 -2.92 6.09 -19.82
CA TRP A 10 -4.37 6.02 -20.05
C TRP A 10 -5.12 5.48 -18.83
N ASN A 11 -4.67 4.37 -18.26
CA ASN A 11 -5.19 3.79 -17.01
C ASN A 11 -5.17 4.81 -15.86
N TRP A 12 -4.05 5.53 -15.67
CA TRP A 12 -3.94 6.59 -14.67
C TRP A 12 -5.01 7.67 -14.85
N ARG A 13 -5.25 8.14 -16.08
CA ARG A 13 -6.26 9.18 -16.34
C ARG A 13 -7.67 8.74 -15.96
N LEU A 14 -7.96 7.46 -16.05
CA LEU A 14 -9.23 6.87 -15.63
C LEU A 14 -9.30 6.72 -14.10
N SER A 15 -8.22 6.27 -13.47
CA SER A 15 -8.18 6.00 -12.02
C SER A 15 -8.01 7.26 -11.16
N ARG A 16 -7.44 8.36 -11.69
CA ARG A 16 -7.07 9.56 -10.92
C ARG A 16 -8.17 10.14 -10.03
N ARG A 17 -9.43 10.12 -10.48
CA ARG A 17 -10.56 10.67 -9.71
C ARG A 17 -10.87 9.80 -8.51
N ALA A 18 -11.03 8.49 -8.74
CA ALA A 18 -11.28 7.53 -7.67
C ALA A 18 -10.10 7.48 -6.68
N TYR A 19 -8.87 7.56 -7.20
CA TYR A 19 -7.66 7.60 -6.38
C TYR A 19 -7.59 8.88 -5.53
N GLY A 20 -7.87 10.06 -6.12
CA GLY A 20 -7.92 11.31 -5.36
C GLY A 20 -8.99 11.29 -4.25
N ILE A 21 -10.17 10.73 -4.53
CA ILE A 21 -11.23 10.54 -3.52
C ILE A 21 -10.71 9.63 -2.39
N LEU A 22 -10.04 8.52 -2.73
CA LEU A 22 -9.45 7.62 -1.74
C LEU A 22 -8.41 8.33 -0.88
N CYS A 23 -7.50 9.12 -1.47
CA CYS A 23 -6.48 9.86 -0.72
C CYS A 23 -7.10 10.87 0.24
N ILE A 24 -8.13 11.60 -0.20
CA ILE A 24 -8.83 12.59 0.63
C ILE A 24 -9.61 11.90 1.75
N ALA A 25 -10.38 10.85 1.43
CA ALA A 25 -11.16 10.12 2.41
C ALA A 25 -10.28 9.47 3.48
N PHE A 26 -9.18 8.83 3.06
CA PHE A 26 -8.18 8.28 3.96
C PHE A 26 -7.54 9.36 4.83
N GLY A 27 -7.12 10.47 4.22
CA GLY A 27 -6.53 11.58 4.96
C GLY A 27 -7.49 12.12 6.03
N ALA A 28 -8.72 12.43 5.66
CA ALA A 28 -9.74 12.93 6.59
C ALA A 28 -10.04 11.92 7.71
N GLN A 29 -10.18 10.64 7.38
CA GLN A 29 -10.36 9.57 8.37
C GLN A 29 -9.19 9.50 9.34
N GLN A 30 -7.95 9.55 8.85
CA GLN A 30 -6.76 9.44 9.66
C GLN A 30 -6.63 10.63 10.61
N LEU A 31 -6.84 11.86 10.11
CA LEU A 31 -6.83 13.06 10.94
C LEU A 31 -7.89 12.98 12.05
N ALA A 32 -9.12 12.58 11.70
CA ALA A 32 -10.21 12.46 12.66
C ALA A 32 -9.87 11.47 13.79
N VAL A 33 -9.30 10.31 13.46
CA VAL A 33 -8.88 9.31 14.45
C VAL A 33 -7.75 9.84 15.33
N LEU A 34 -6.75 10.52 14.74
CA LEU A 34 -5.63 11.08 15.51
C LEU A 34 -6.08 12.17 16.49
N LEU A 35 -6.93 13.10 16.04
CA LEU A 35 -7.48 14.14 16.91
C LEU A 35 -8.37 13.54 18.01
N TRP A 36 -9.15 12.51 17.67
CA TRP A 36 -9.94 11.78 18.66
C TRP A 36 -9.07 11.10 19.71
N GLN A 37 -7.98 10.43 19.31
CA GLN A 37 -7.06 9.79 20.24
C GLN A 37 -6.33 10.82 21.11
N ALA A 38 -5.87 11.93 20.52
CA ALA A 38 -5.24 13.03 21.25
C ALA A 38 -6.17 13.71 22.27
N SER A 39 -7.49 13.69 22.03
CA SER A 39 -8.47 14.21 23.00
C SER A 39 -8.64 13.36 24.27
N ARG A 40 -8.16 12.11 24.25
CA ARG A 40 -8.35 11.17 25.37
C ARG A 40 -7.43 11.50 26.54
N PRO A 41 -7.96 11.63 27.77
CA PRO A 41 -7.16 11.93 28.95
C PRO A 41 -6.06 10.91 29.23
N ALA A 42 -6.34 9.63 28.97
CA ALA A 42 -5.43 8.53 29.26
C ALA A 42 -4.14 8.55 28.41
N LEU A 43 -4.17 9.24 27.27
CA LEU A 43 -3.07 9.27 26.29
C LEU A 43 -2.48 10.67 26.11
N LEU A 44 -2.77 11.60 27.04
CA LEU A 44 -2.24 12.95 27.00
C LEU A 44 -0.71 12.94 27.05
N GLY A 45 -0.05 13.48 26.02
CA GLY A 45 1.41 13.57 25.95
C GLY A 45 2.10 12.28 25.51
N ALA A 46 1.33 11.27 25.10
CA ALA A 46 1.88 10.03 24.53
C ALA A 46 2.55 10.26 23.16
N GLY A 47 2.19 11.35 22.47
CA GLY A 47 2.79 11.73 21.20
C GLY A 47 2.23 10.98 19.99
N LEU A 48 2.58 11.48 18.79
CA LEU A 48 1.97 11.07 17.53
C LEU A 48 2.13 9.56 17.24
N ALA A 49 3.30 8.98 17.53
CA ALA A 49 3.57 7.57 17.27
C ALA A 49 2.58 6.64 17.99
N VAL A 50 2.25 6.94 19.25
CA VAL A 50 1.30 6.14 20.04
C VAL A 50 -0.11 6.29 19.50
N TYR A 51 -0.52 7.49 19.09
CA TYR A 51 -1.84 7.72 18.48
C TYR A 51 -2.05 6.94 17.18
N TYR A 52 -0.99 6.73 16.40
CA TYR A 52 -1.05 5.89 15.21
C TYR A 52 -1.25 4.40 15.54
N ALA A 53 -0.57 3.90 16.56
CA ALA A 53 -0.68 2.51 17.00
C ALA A 53 -2.08 2.22 17.59
N GLU A 54 -2.51 3.02 18.57
CA GLU A 54 -3.83 2.92 19.21
C GLU A 54 -4.99 3.18 18.23
N GLY A 55 -4.73 3.97 17.20
CA GLY A 55 -5.70 4.30 16.16
C GLY A 55 -5.89 3.23 15.09
N PHE A 56 -5.20 2.09 15.16
CA PHE A 56 -5.17 1.06 14.09
C PHE A 56 -4.87 1.66 12.69
N GLN A 57 -4.07 2.73 12.66
CA GLN A 57 -3.69 3.39 11.42
C GLN A 57 -2.78 2.57 10.50
N PRO A 58 -1.90 1.64 10.98
CA PRO A 58 -1.15 0.80 10.04
C PRO A 58 -2.07 -0.14 9.25
N GLN A 59 -3.13 -0.66 9.86
CA GLN A 59 -4.13 -1.50 9.19
C GLN A 59 -4.97 -0.69 8.19
N ALA A 60 -5.38 0.52 8.58
CA ALA A 60 -6.11 1.43 7.68
C ALA A 60 -5.24 1.82 6.46
N PHE A 61 -3.95 2.09 6.69
CA PHE A 61 -3.00 2.36 5.62
C PHE A 61 -2.80 1.16 4.69
N ALA A 62 -2.61 -0.04 5.24
CA ALA A 62 -2.50 -1.26 4.44
C ALA A 62 -3.75 -1.49 3.56
N LEU A 63 -4.94 -1.27 4.12
CA LEU A 63 -6.19 -1.36 3.37
C LEU A 63 -6.25 -0.29 2.25
N ALA A 64 -5.89 0.95 2.55
CA ALA A 64 -5.87 2.02 1.55
C ALA A 64 -4.86 1.76 0.43
N LEU A 65 -3.71 1.16 0.75
CA LEU A 65 -2.70 0.75 -0.22
C LEU A 65 -3.21 -0.37 -1.14
N LEU A 66 -3.89 -1.39 -0.60
CA LEU A 66 -4.52 -2.44 -1.40
C LEU A 66 -5.64 -1.88 -2.30
N LEU A 67 -6.46 -0.97 -1.78
CA LEU A 67 -7.49 -0.29 -2.56
C LEU A 67 -6.88 0.56 -3.69
N ALA A 68 -5.77 1.26 -3.44
CA ALA A 68 -5.04 2.00 -4.46
C ALA A 68 -4.54 1.09 -5.59
N GLY A 69 -3.91 -0.05 -5.26
CA GLY A 69 -3.48 -1.04 -6.24
C GLY A 69 -4.65 -1.63 -7.04
N LEU A 70 -5.79 -1.87 -6.39
CA LEU A 70 -7.01 -2.27 -7.11
C LEU A 70 -7.44 -1.21 -8.12
N LEU A 71 -7.39 0.09 -7.82
CA LEU A 71 -7.83 1.14 -8.75
C LEU A 71 -7.03 1.23 -10.06
N ALA A 72 -5.91 0.51 -10.20
CA ALA A 72 -4.98 0.59 -11.32
C ALA A 72 -5.50 0.13 -12.69
N ALA A 73 -6.47 -0.78 -12.72
CA ALA A 73 -6.94 -1.40 -13.96
C ALA A 73 -8.43 -1.10 -14.26
N PRO A 74 -8.86 0.17 -14.32
CA PRO A 74 -10.25 0.49 -14.64
C PRO A 74 -10.57 0.12 -16.10
N ALA A 75 -9.60 0.23 -17.01
CA ALA A 75 -9.77 -0.11 -18.42
C ALA A 75 -10.02 -1.61 -18.69
N ALA A 76 -9.69 -2.49 -17.73
CA ALA A 76 -10.03 -3.91 -17.82
C ALA A 76 -11.51 -4.18 -17.50
N ASN A 77 -12.13 -3.34 -16.66
CA ASN A 77 -13.54 -3.42 -16.29
C ASN A 77 -14.46 -2.54 -17.14
N ASP A 78 -13.88 -1.63 -17.94
CA ASP A 78 -14.66 -0.75 -18.79
C ASP A 78 -15.25 -1.55 -19.96
N ARG A 79 -16.57 -1.75 -19.92
CA ARG A 79 -17.34 -2.40 -21.00
C ARG A 79 -17.49 -1.49 -22.21
N GLN A 80 -17.15 -0.21 -22.09
CA GLN A 80 -17.25 0.72 -23.20
C GLN A 80 -16.11 0.49 -24.19
N ARG A 81 -16.45 0.46 -25.49
CA ARG A 81 -15.44 0.43 -26.55
C ARG A 81 -14.66 1.75 -26.50
N ALA A 82 -13.34 1.70 -26.59
CA ALA A 82 -12.55 2.91 -26.78
C ALA A 82 -13.02 3.62 -28.06
N LYS A 83 -12.76 4.93 -28.19
CA LYS A 83 -13.13 5.72 -29.40
C LYS A 83 -12.67 5.07 -30.73
N CYS A 84 -11.68 4.18 -30.67
CA CYS A 84 -11.18 3.41 -31.80
C CYS A 84 -11.86 2.03 -32.00
N SER A 85 -13.04 1.77 -31.43
CA SER A 85 -13.80 0.50 -31.51
C SER A 85 -13.14 -0.76 -30.91
N TYR A 86 -11.86 -0.70 -30.53
CA TYR A 86 -11.16 -1.77 -29.81
C TYR A 86 -11.50 -1.78 -28.31
N THR A 87 -11.74 -2.98 -27.78
CA THR A 87 -11.72 -3.27 -26.33
C THR A 87 -10.27 -3.45 -25.86
N TRP A 88 -9.99 -3.31 -24.56
CA TRP A 88 -8.62 -3.51 -24.03
C TRP A 88 -8.01 -4.87 -24.43
N LEU A 89 -8.85 -5.91 -24.57
CA LEU A 89 -8.47 -7.26 -25.01
C LEU A 89 -8.08 -7.35 -26.51
N THR A 90 -8.50 -6.40 -27.33
CA THR A 90 -8.28 -6.40 -28.79
C THR A 90 -7.23 -5.39 -29.24
N LEU A 91 -6.60 -4.66 -28.31
CA LEU A 91 -5.46 -3.79 -28.60
C LEU A 91 -4.32 -4.59 -29.24
N PRO A 92 -3.63 -4.08 -30.29
CA PRO A 92 -2.52 -4.74 -30.97
C PRO A 92 -1.22 -4.69 -30.14
N LEU A 93 -1.29 -5.21 -28.92
CA LEU A 93 -0.19 -5.31 -27.96
C LEU A 93 -0.08 -6.75 -27.47
N PRO A 94 1.15 -7.27 -27.27
CA PRO A 94 1.33 -8.60 -26.71
C PRO A 94 0.73 -8.68 -25.30
N PRO A 95 0.21 -9.85 -24.87
CA PRO A 95 -0.50 -10.01 -23.60
C PRO A 95 0.34 -9.60 -22.39
N GLY A 96 1.65 -9.89 -22.42
CA GLY A 96 2.59 -9.47 -21.38
C GLY A 96 2.75 -7.94 -21.28
N ALA A 97 2.70 -7.21 -22.39
CA ALA A 97 2.78 -5.75 -22.36
C ALA A 97 1.51 -5.10 -21.78
N ARG A 98 0.34 -5.73 -21.99
CA ARG A 98 -0.93 -5.27 -21.40
C ARG A 98 -0.95 -5.49 -19.90
N LEU A 99 -0.49 -6.65 -19.44
CA LEU A 99 -0.35 -6.95 -18.01
C LEU A 99 0.68 -6.00 -17.37
N ALA A 100 1.85 -5.84 -17.97
CA ALA A 100 2.89 -4.95 -17.46
C ALA A 100 2.43 -3.50 -17.30
N ALA A 101 1.57 -2.99 -18.20
CA ALA A 101 1.01 -1.65 -18.06
C ALA A 101 0.10 -1.51 -16.83
N HIS A 102 -0.72 -2.53 -16.52
CA HIS A 102 -1.57 -2.54 -15.32
C HIS A 102 -0.74 -2.65 -14.05
N VAL A 103 0.27 -3.52 -14.04
CA VAL A 103 1.21 -3.66 -12.91
C VAL A 103 1.93 -2.33 -12.66
N LEU A 104 2.42 -1.68 -13.71
CA LEU A 104 3.08 -0.39 -13.60
C LEU A 104 2.15 0.68 -13.00
N THR A 105 0.88 0.72 -13.42
CA THR A 105 -0.08 1.67 -12.84
C THR A 105 -0.43 1.37 -11.39
N ALA A 106 -0.51 0.10 -11.02
CA ALA A 106 -0.75 -0.30 -9.63
C ALA A 106 0.44 0.10 -8.75
N ALA A 107 1.66 -0.19 -9.19
CA ALA A 107 2.88 0.20 -8.49
C ALA A 107 2.97 1.73 -8.30
N VAL A 108 2.59 2.52 -9.31
CA VAL A 108 2.57 3.99 -9.21
C VAL A 108 1.53 4.47 -8.20
N LEU A 109 0.33 3.89 -8.18
CA LEU A 109 -0.73 4.24 -7.23
C LEU A 109 -0.37 3.86 -5.79
N GLU A 110 0.22 2.69 -5.60
CA GLU A 110 0.72 2.21 -4.30
C GLU A 110 1.88 3.08 -3.80
N LEU A 111 2.84 3.41 -4.67
CA LEU A 111 3.94 4.33 -4.34
C LEU A 111 3.40 5.73 -4.00
N GLY A 112 2.44 6.23 -4.76
CA GLY A 112 1.75 7.48 -4.45
C GLY A 112 1.08 7.45 -3.08
N MET A 113 0.53 6.30 -2.66
CA MET A 113 -0.11 6.13 -1.36
C MET A 113 0.91 6.12 -0.22
N VAL A 114 2.05 5.46 -0.43
CA VAL A 114 3.23 5.51 0.47
C VAL A 114 3.72 6.95 0.64
N ALA A 115 3.88 7.69 -0.46
CA ALA A 115 4.30 9.09 -0.42
C ALA A 115 3.25 9.99 0.25
N TRP A 116 1.98 9.74 -0.01
CA TRP A 116 0.86 10.46 0.61
C TRP A 116 0.85 10.25 2.13
N GLN A 117 1.02 9.02 2.60
CA GLN A 117 1.11 8.70 4.03
C GLN A 117 2.26 9.45 4.72
N LEU A 118 3.44 9.53 4.09
CA LEU A 118 4.56 10.32 4.60
C LEU A 118 4.20 11.81 4.69
N ALA A 119 3.58 12.37 3.65
CA ALA A 119 3.13 13.75 3.65
C ALA A 119 2.10 14.02 4.76
N LEU A 120 1.12 13.13 4.93
CA LEU A 120 0.12 13.24 5.98
C LEU A 120 0.75 13.19 7.37
N TYR A 121 1.71 12.30 7.61
CA TYR A 121 2.42 12.23 8.88
C TYR A 121 3.10 13.57 9.23
N LEU A 122 3.77 14.19 8.27
CA LEU A 122 4.40 15.50 8.44
C LEU A 122 3.37 16.62 8.69
N VAL A 123 2.26 16.61 7.96
CA VAL A 123 1.22 17.64 8.07
C VAL A 123 0.42 17.49 9.38
N TYR A 124 0.14 16.27 9.82
CA TYR A 124 -0.70 15.98 11.00
C TYR A 124 0.03 16.14 12.32
N TYR A 125 1.35 16.13 12.32
CA TYR A 125 2.15 16.45 13.49
C TYR A 125 1.74 17.79 14.14
N PHE A 126 1.60 18.86 13.35
CA PHE A 126 1.27 20.19 13.86
C PHE A 126 -0.10 20.30 14.54
N PRO A 127 -1.23 19.92 13.90
CA PRO A 127 -2.54 20.04 14.53
C PRO A 127 -2.70 19.12 15.75
N VAL A 128 -2.07 17.94 15.75
CA VAL A 128 -2.12 17.03 16.90
C VAL A 128 -1.35 17.62 18.08
N GLN A 129 -0.13 18.12 17.86
CA GLN A 129 0.67 18.75 18.91
C GLN A 129 -0.01 20.01 19.47
N ALA A 130 -0.65 20.80 18.60
CA ALA A 130 -1.41 21.98 19.02
C ALA A 130 -2.58 21.59 19.93
N LEU A 131 -3.34 20.57 19.56
CA LEU A 131 -4.46 20.07 20.36
C LEU A 131 -3.99 19.52 21.72
N GLU A 132 -2.92 18.71 21.74
CA GLU A 132 -2.34 18.20 22.98
C GLU A 132 -1.90 19.35 23.90
N SER A 133 -1.21 20.35 23.36
CA SER A 133 -0.75 21.50 24.14
C SER A 133 -1.92 22.30 24.73
N ALA A 134 -3.01 22.48 23.97
CA ALA A 134 -4.21 23.17 24.44
C ALA A 134 -4.91 22.39 25.56
N LEU A 135 -5.06 21.07 25.39
CA LEU A 135 -5.68 20.21 26.40
C LEU A 135 -4.82 20.07 27.67
N ALA A 136 -3.49 20.05 27.52
CA ALA A 136 -2.56 20.06 28.65
C ALA A 136 -2.64 21.37 29.43
N MET A 137 -2.77 22.50 28.73
CA MET A 137 -2.97 23.80 29.37
C MET A 137 -4.26 23.86 30.16
N ASP A 138 -5.36 23.37 29.59
CA ASP A 138 -6.67 23.36 30.24
C ASP A 138 -6.70 22.45 31.48
N ARG A 139 -6.05 21.27 31.42
CA ARG A 139 -6.12 20.27 32.50
C ARG A 139 -5.01 20.38 33.55
N MET A 140 -3.80 20.70 33.14
CA MET A 140 -2.62 20.70 34.01
C MET A 140 -2.09 22.10 34.31
N GLY A 141 -2.61 23.15 33.65
CA GLY A 141 -2.14 24.52 33.81
C GLY A 141 -0.73 24.77 33.26
N THR A 142 -0.11 23.77 32.62
CA THR A 142 1.25 23.83 32.05
C THR A 142 1.30 23.27 30.64
N ALA A 143 1.98 23.99 29.74
CA ALA A 143 2.10 23.55 28.35
C ALA A 143 2.95 22.28 28.29
N MET A 144 2.59 21.35 27.42
CA MET A 144 3.44 20.19 27.19
C MET A 144 4.75 20.59 26.50
N PRO A 145 5.87 19.93 26.86
CA PRO A 145 7.13 20.15 26.16
C PRO A 145 6.97 19.75 24.68
N ALA A 146 7.52 20.56 23.79
CA ALA A 146 7.49 20.28 22.36
C ALA A 146 8.27 19.00 22.08
N GLN A 147 7.58 17.95 21.63
CA GLN A 147 8.22 16.69 21.26
C GLN A 147 8.84 16.85 19.88
N ASN A 148 10.08 16.38 19.68
CA ASN A 148 10.74 16.57 18.40
C ASN A 148 10.11 15.68 17.31
N LEU A 149 9.75 16.26 16.17
CA LEU A 149 9.17 15.53 15.02
C LEU A 149 10.08 14.37 14.60
N TYR A 150 11.39 14.59 14.59
CA TYR A 150 12.36 13.57 14.20
C TYR A 150 12.30 12.34 15.11
N GLU A 151 12.16 12.55 16.43
CA GLU A 151 12.08 11.46 17.41
C GLU A 151 10.75 10.72 17.29
N GLN A 152 9.64 11.44 17.11
CA GLN A 152 8.34 10.82 16.87
C GLN A 152 8.32 9.99 15.58
N LEU A 153 8.93 10.52 14.50
CA LEU A 153 9.06 9.82 13.24
C LEU A 153 9.86 8.52 13.44
N LEU A 154 11.03 8.59 14.09
CA LEU A 154 11.84 7.41 14.39
C LEU A 154 11.13 6.39 15.27
N ASN A 155 10.29 6.83 16.21
CA ASN A 155 9.57 5.95 17.13
C ASN A 155 8.26 5.39 16.54
N SER A 156 7.81 5.89 15.39
CA SER A 156 6.60 5.39 14.77
C SER A 156 6.86 4.07 14.02
N GLU A 157 5.96 3.11 14.24
CA GLU A 157 5.97 1.83 13.51
C GLU A 157 5.81 2.07 12.01
N VAL A 158 4.91 3.00 11.64
CA VAL A 158 4.63 3.33 10.24
C VAL A 158 5.86 3.89 9.53
N ALA A 159 6.70 4.70 10.20
CA ALA A 159 7.94 5.17 9.59
C ALA A 159 8.98 4.05 9.43
N HIS A 160 9.02 3.04 10.31
CA HIS A 160 9.89 1.88 10.09
C HIS A 160 9.51 1.10 8.83
N TYR A 161 8.21 1.06 8.52
CA TYR A 161 7.72 0.49 7.26
C TYR A 161 8.01 1.38 6.04
N LEU A 162 8.04 2.70 6.19
CA LEU A 162 8.14 3.65 5.06
C LEU A 162 9.57 4.15 4.77
N LEU A 163 10.43 4.23 5.78
CA LEU A 163 11.78 4.80 5.70
C LEU A 163 12.83 3.70 5.97
N PRO A 164 13.30 3.01 4.92
CA PRO A 164 14.27 1.93 5.08
C PRO A 164 15.63 2.47 5.54
N LYS A 165 16.19 1.88 6.61
CA LYS A 165 17.51 2.25 7.16
C LYS A 165 18.66 1.50 6.48
N ARG A 166 18.35 0.40 5.76
CA ARG A 166 19.32 -0.46 5.05
C ARG A 166 18.92 -0.67 3.60
N PRO A 167 19.89 -0.86 2.68
CA PRO A 167 19.60 -1.09 1.26
C PRO A 167 18.79 -2.38 1.02
N ARG A 168 19.01 -3.40 1.86
CA ARG A 168 18.23 -4.66 1.82
C ARG A 168 16.76 -4.45 2.16
N GLN A 169 16.46 -3.62 3.17
CA GLN A 169 15.08 -3.28 3.54
C GLN A 169 14.38 -2.49 2.43
N LEU A 170 15.10 -1.57 1.78
CA LEU A 170 14.58 -0.85 0.61
C LEU A 170 14.24 -1.82 -0.53
N ALA A 171 15.14 -2.76 -0.83
CA ALA A 171 14.91 -3.77 -1.86
C ALA A 171 13.69 -4.63 -1.56
N LEU A 172 13.51 -5.05 -0.30
CA LEU A 172 12.35 -5.82 0.13
C LEU A 172 11.06 -5.00 0.02
N MET A 173 11.06 -3.74 0.44
CA MET A 173 9.89 -2.87 0.33
C MET A 173 9.46 -2.68 -1.13
N VAL A 174 10.42 -2.43 -2.02
CA VAL A 174 10.16 -2.35 -3.48
C VAL A 174 9.66 -3.68 -4.03
N ALA A 175 10.23 -4.81 -3.61
CA ALA A 175 9.79 -6.13 -4.03
C ALA A 175 8.35 -6.44 -3.59
N ILE A 176 8.01 -6.08 -2.34
CA ILE A 176 6.66 -6.26 -1.78
C ILE A 176 5.66 -5.38 -2.54
N LEU A 177 5.98 -4.12 -2.82
CA LEU A 177 5.13 -3.21 -3.60
C LEU A 177 4.91 -3.72 -5.04
N LEU A 178 5.96 -4.22 -5.70
CA LEU A 178 5.82 -4.78 -7.05
C LEU A 178 5.02 -6.08 -7.03
N LEU A 179 5.20 -6.90 -6.01
CA LEU A 179 4.47 -8.14 -5.82
C LEU A 179 2.98 -7.88 -5.52
N SER A 180 2.64 -6.94 -4.65
CA SER A 180 1.26 -6.52 -4.37
C SER A 180 0.60 -5.99 -5.62
N ALA A 181 1.26 -5.06 -6.32
CA ALA A 181 0.78 -4.52 -7.58
C ALA A 181 0.49 -5.63 -8.60
N LEU A 182 1.39 -6.60 -8.72
CA LEU A 182 1.23 -7.73 -9.63
C LEU A 182 0.06 -8.62 -9.23
N LEU A 183 -0.03 -9.05 -7.98
CA LEU A 183 -1.08 -9.95 -7.51
C LEU A 183 -2.47 -9.28 -7.59
N LEU A 184 -2.58 -8.00 -7.24
CA LEU A 184 -3.83 -7.25 -7.34
C LEU A 184 -4.30 -7.10 -8.79
N THR A 185 -3.37 -6.90 -9.73
CA THR A 185 -3.72 -6.88 -11.17
C THR A 185 -4.15 -8.26 -11.67
N CYS A 186 -3.50 -9.34 -11.22
CA CYS A 186 -3.92 -10.71 -11.54
C CYS A 186 -5.31 -11.02 -10.98
N VAL A 187 -5.62 -10.63 -9.74
CA VAL A 187 -6.96 -10.80 -9.13
C VAL A 187 -8.05 -10.15 -9.98
N ARG A 188 -7.78 -8.98 -10.57
CA ARG A 188 -8.74 -8.29 -11.43
C ARG A 188 -8.94 -8.94 -12.80
N LEU A 189 -7.95 -9.68 -13.29
CA LEU A 189 -8.04 -10.39 -14.57
C LEU A 189 -8.78 -11.73 -14.45
N HIS A 190 -9.06 -12.20 -13.23
CA HIS A 190 -9.72 -13.47 -12.98
C HIS A 190 -11.21 -13.33 -12.65
N ARG A 191 -12.01 -14.31 -13.08
CA ARG A 191 -13.47 -14.36 -12.88
C ARG A 191 -13.91 -15.64 -12.15
N GLY A 192 -15.04 -15.56 -11.45
CA GLY A 192 -15.66 -16.68 -10.75
C GLY A 192 -14.78 -17.23 -9.63
N TRP A 193 -14.77 -18.55 -9.45
CA TRP A 193 -13.97 -19.23 -8.42
C TRP A 193 -12.47 -18.94 -8.50
N ARG A 194 -11.94 -18.70 -9.71
CA ARG A 194 -10.51 -18.38 -9.92
C ARG A 194 -10.10 -17.05 -9.28
N ARG A 195 -11.03 -16.09 -9.18
CA ARG A 195 -10.79 -14.84 -8.46
C ARG A 195 -10.66 -15.09 -6.96
N GLY A 196 -11.51 -15.95 -6.40
CA GLY A 196 -11.41 -16.37 -5.01
C GLY A 196 -10.05 -17.00 -4.70
N ALA A 197 -9.59 -17.94 -5.54
CA ALA A 197 -8.28 -18.56 -5.40
C ALA A 197 -7.12 -17.54 -5.47
N ALA A 198 -7.19 -16.58 -6.40
CA ALA A 198 -6.19 -15.52 -6.52
C ALA A 198 -6.17 -14.57 -5.30
N VAL A 199 -7.33 -14.29 -4.70
CA VAL A 199 -7.42 -13.49 -3.46
C VAL A 199 -6.79 -14.25 -2.29
N VAL A 200 -7.08 -15.54 -2.14
CA VAL A 200 -6.48 -16.37 -1.07
C VAL A 200 -4.96 -16.42 -1.22
N LEU A 201 -4.45 -16.67 -2.43
CA LEU A 201 -3.02 -16.63 -2.72
C LEU A 201 -2.41 -15.25 -2.41
N GLY A 202 -3.10 -14.17 -2.77
CA GLY A 202 -2.71 -12.80 -2.45
C GLY A 202 -2.58 -12.58 -0.95
N VAL A 203 -3.57 -12.96 -0.16
CA VAL A 203 -3.57 -12.81 1.30
C VAL A 203 -2.43 -13.62 1.94
N VAL A 204 -2.25 -14.89 1.54
CA VAL A 204 -1.17 -15.73 2.05
C VAL A 204 0.20 -15.12 1.72
N SER A 205 0.40 -14.67 0.48
CA SER A 205 1.66 -14.04 0.07
C SER A 205 1.91 -12.72 0.81
N GLY A 206 0.86 -11.93 1.06
CA GLY A 206 0.95 -10.69 1.84
C GLY A 206 1.37 -10.95 3.28
N PHE A 207 0.82 -11.98 3.91
CA PHE A 207 1.22 -12.39 5.26
C PHE A 207 2.69 -12.83 5.31
N CYS A 208 3.14 -13.63 4.34
CA CYS A 208 4.56 -14.00 4.23
C CYS A 208 5.47 -12.78 4.04
N CYS A 209 5.07 -11.81 3.22
CA CYS A 209 5.81 -10.57 3.00
C CYS A 209 5.89 -9.68 4.25
N LEU A 210 4.81 -9.58 5.03
CA LEU A 210 4.83 -8.85 6.30
C LEU A 210 5.75 -9.52 7.31
N ALA A 211 5.67 -10.85 7.46
CA ALA A 211 6.55 -11.60 8.34
C ALA A 211 8.04 -11.48 7.95
N LEU A 212 8.36 -11.39 6.65
CA LEU A 212 9.73 -11.10 6.20
C LEU A 212 10.20 -9.71 6.65
N LEU A 213 9.33 -8.71 6.53
CA LEU A 213 9.70 -7.32 6.77
C LEU A 213 9.76 -7.02 8.27
N GLU A 214 8.83 -7.57 9.06
CA GLU A 214 8.91 -7.59 10.53
C GLU A 214 10.18 -8.28 11.00
N GLY A 215 10.51 -9.42 10.38
CA GLY A 215 11.74 -10.12 10.69
C GLY A 215 13.03 -9.33 10.44
N GLU A 216 13.08 -8.55 9.35
CA GLU A 216 14.20 -7.64 9.10
C GLU A 216 14.25 -6.49 10.10
N ILE A 217 13.09 -5.95 10.50
CA ILE A 217 13.01 -4.92 11.55
C ILE A 217 13.55 -5.48 12.87
N ASP A 218 13.14 -6.67 13.28
CA ASP A 218 13.62 -7.32 14.51
C ASP A 218 15.14 -7.55 14.47
N THR A 219 15.69 -7.97 13.32
CA THR A 219 17.15 -8.10 13.18
C THR A 219 17.88 -6.77 13.35
N THR A 220 17.23 -5.64 13.02
CA THR A 220 17.83 -4.30 13.18
C THR A 220 17.79 -3.80 14.62
N LEU A 221 16.74 -4.13 15.37
CA LEU A 221 16.52 -3.69 16.75
C LEU A 221 17.20 -4.61 17.78
N TYR A 222 17.17 -5.93 17.56
CA TYR A 222 17.57 -6.92 18.56
C TYR A 222 18.76 -7.79 18.13
N GLY A 223 19.24 -7.67 16.90
CA GLY A 223 20.39 -8.44 16.39
C GLY A 223 20.15 -9.96 16.29
N SER A 224 18.90 -10.41 16.41
CA SER A 224 18.52 -11.82 16.28
C SER A 224 18.51 -12.24 14.81
N LEU A 225 19.20 -13.33 14.48
CA LEU A 225 19.13 -13.96 13.16
C LEU A 225 17.91 -14.86 13.09
N ILE A 226 16.96 -14.52 12.22
CA ILE A 226 15.89 -15.44 11.85
C ILE A 226 16.51 -16.63 11.12
N LEU A 227 16.18 -17.83 11.59
CA LEU A 227 16.64 -19.13 11.11
C LEU A 227 16.50 -19.23 9.58
N SER A 228 17.58 -19.62 8.90
CA SER A 228 17.71 -19.59 7.43
C SER A 228 16.66 -20.41 6.69
N SER A 229 16.16 -21.50 7.29
CA SER A 229 15.13 -22.36 6.70
C SER A 229 13.76 -21.68 6.61
N THR A 230 13.39 -20.90 7.63
CA THR A 230 12.11 -20.18 7.67
C THR A 230 12.10 -19.05 6.64
N LEU A 231 13.22 -18.33 6.49
CA LEU A 231 13.38 -17.28 5.47
C LEU A 231 13.18 -17.82 4.04
N LEU A 232 13.72 -19.00 3.73
CA LEU A 232 13.57 -19.61 2.41
C LEU A 232 12.09 -19.91 2.10
N LEU A 233 11.34 -20.43 3.07
CA LEU A 233 9.90 -20.69 2.92
C LEU A 233 9.11 -19.40 2.72
N LEU A 234 9.38 -18.38 3.54
CA LEU A 234 8.70 -17.09 3.45
C LEU A 234 8.95 -16.37 2.11
N VAL A 235 10.08 -16.61 1.45
CA VAL A 235 10.38 -16.07 0.11
C VAL A 235 9.81 -16.97 -1.01
N ALA A 236 9.87 -18.29 -0.85
CA ALA A 236 9.42 -19.23 -1.87
C ALA A 236 7.90 -19.15 -2.12
N ILE A 237 7.10 -19.02 -1.05
CA ILE A 237 5.63 -18.94 -1.12
C ILE A 237 5.16 -17.75 -2.00
N PRO A 238 5.57 -16.49 -1.76
CA PRO A 238 5.14 -15.35 -2.57
C PRO A 238 5.62 -15.46 -4.03
N LEU A 239 6.83 -15.97 -4.27
CA LEU A 239 7.35 -16.17 -5.63
C LEU A 239 6.55 -17.23 -6.39
N ALA A 240 6.20 -18.34 -5.75
CA ALA A 240 5.36 -19.37 -6.35
C ALA A 240 3.95 -18.84 -6.65
N ALA A 241 3.37 -18.07 -5.73
CA ALA A 241 2.07 -17.42 -5.92
C ALA A 241 2.11 -16.41 -7.09
N ALA A 242 3.18 -15.63 -7.22
CA ALA A 242 3.39 -14.72 -8.33
C ALA A 242 3.51 -15.48 -9.67
N ALA A 243 4.36 -16.50 -9.75
CA ALA A 243 4.54 -17.28 -10.97
C ALA A 243 3.23 -17.94 -11.43
N PHE A 244 2.49 -18.53 -10.49
CA PHE A 244 1.20 -19.15 -10.77
C PHE A 244 0.16 -18.14 -11.25
N SER A 245 0.04 -17.00 -10.58
CA SER A 245 -0.91 -15.94 -10.96
C SER A 245 -0.58 -15.31 -12.32
N ILE A 246 0.70 -15.07 -12.63
CA ILE A 246 1.14 -14.59 -13.95
C ILE A 246 0.76 -15.58 -15.04
N TRP A 247 1.05 -16.87 -14.83
CA TRP A 247 0.73 -17.91 -15.81
C TRP A 247 -0.77 -17.97 -16.12
N TRP A 248 -1.61 -17.93 -15.08
CA TRP A 248 -3.06 -17.88 -15.24
C TRP A 248 -3.53 -16.60 -15.92
N ALA A 249 -3.01 -15.45 -15.52
CA ALA A 249 -3.39 -14.16 -16.10
C ALA A 249 -3.05 -14.10 -17.60
N LEU A 250 -1.86 -14.54 -17.99
CA LEU A 250 -1.47 -14.61 -19.39
C LEU A 250 -2.36 -15.57 -20.19
N ARG A 251 -2.76 -16.70 -19.60
CA ARG A 251 -3.67 -17.65 -20.24
C ARG A 251 -5.07 -17.05 -20.44
N ALA A 252 -5.58 -16.31 -19.45
CA ALA A 252 -6.88 -15.62 -19.54
C ALA A 252 -6.86 -14.54 -20.64
N ILE A 253 -5.80 -13.71 -20.69
CA ILE A 253 -5.65 -12.67 -21.73
C ILE A 253 -5.56 -13.28 -23.13
N ARG A 254 -4.81 -14.38 -23.30
CA ARG A 254 -4.70 -15.09 -24.58
C ARG A 254 -6.03 -15.66 -25.07
N ARG A 255 -6.90 -16.07 -24.15
CA ARG A 255 -8.23 -16.60 -24.45
C ARG A 255 -9.28 -15.52 -24.70
N ALA A 256 -8.92 -14.24 -24.54
CA ALA A 256 -9.83 -13.10 -24.61
C ALA A 256 -11.09 -13.30 -23.73
N GLU A 257 -10.94 -13.97 -22.58
CA GLU A 257 -12.02 -14.12 -21.62
C GLU A 257 -12.41 -12.71 -21.11
N PRO A 258 -13.66 -12.24 -21.33
CA PRO A 258 -14.08 -10.93 -20.84
C PRO A 258 -14.12 -10.93 -19.31
N ALA A 259 -13.50 -9.90 -18.71
CA ALA A 259 -13.50 -9.66 -17.27
C ALA A 259 -14.93 -9.53 -16.70
#